data_AF-A0A850NZZ2-F1
#
_entry.id   AF-A0A850NZZ2-F1
#
_cell.length_a   1.000
_cell.length_b   1.000
_cell.length_c   1.000
_cell.angle_alpha   90.00
_cell.angle_beta   90.00
_cell.angle_gamma   90.00
#
_symmetry.space_group_name_H-M   'P 1'
#
loop_
_entity.id
_entity.type
_entity.pdbx_description
1 polymer ?
#
loop_
_entity_poly.entity_id
_entity_poly.type
_entity_poly.pdbx_seq_one_letter_code
_entity_poly.pdbx_strand_id
1 'polypeptide(L)' 'RDKAGAMPSGGASVPAGVVGAGAGLETDALLALAGLGFRRIEAQPVVGRVMERLGEGAGLDRIIRDSLKELAR' A
#
# COMPACT_ATOMS: atom_id res chain seq x y z
N ARG A 1 42.76 -20.88 -2.36
CA ARG A 1 41.35 -20.71 -2.78
C ARG A 1 40.59 -20.81 -1.49
N ASP A 2 40.49 -19.71 -0.75
CA ASP A 2 40.04 -19.73 0.65
C ASP A 2 39.23 -18.45 0.89
N LYS A 3 37.91 -18.58 0.87
CA LYS A 3 36.99 -17.60 1.45
C LYS A 3 36.09 -18.37 2.41
N ALA A 4 36.54 -18.44 3.65
CA ALA A 4 35.74 -18.91 4.77
C ALA A 4 34.62 -17.89 5.06
N GLY A 5 33.48 -18.44 5.50
CA GLY A 5 32.18 -17.80 5.51
C GLY A 5 32.07 -16.53 6.34
N ALA A 6 31.41 -15.54 5.75
CA ALA A 6 30.72 -14.49 6.48
C ALA A 6 29.22 -14.79 6.38
N MET A 7 28.67 -15.50 7.37
CA MET A 7 27.23 -15.46 7.62
C MET A 7 26.98 -14.45 8.74
N PRO A 8 26.25 -13.35 8.51
CA PRO A 8 25.76 -12.53 9.60
C PRO A 8 24.64 -13.29 10.33
N SER A 9 24.98 -13.93 11.44
CA SER A 9 24.03 -14.29 12.48
C SER A 9 23.54 -13.00 13.15
N GLY A 10 22.32 -12.59 12.85
CA GLY A 10 21.72 -11.38 13.42
C GLY A 10 20.20 -11.48 13.38
N GLY A 11 19.62 -12.25 14.30
CA GLY A 11 18.21 -12.12 14.62
C GLY A 11 17.99 -10.82 15.40
N ALA A 12 17.24 -9.89 14.83
CA ALA A 12 16.47 -8.87 15.54
C ALA A 12 15.60 -8.12 14.55
N SER A 13 14.29 -8.20 14.78
CA SER A 13 13.33 -7.14 14.49
C SER A 13 13.21 -6.72 13.03
N VAL A 14 12.27 -7.32 12.29
CA VAL A 14 11.66 -6.64 11.15
C VAL A 14 11.05 -5.33 11.68
N PRO A 15 11.54 -4.14 11.29
CA PRO A 15 10.80 -2.92 11.56
C PRO A 15 9.49 -3.02 10.75
N ALA A 16 8.37 -3.09 11.47
CA ALA A 16 7.05 -2.81 10.92
C ALA A 16 7.01 -1.31 10.54
N GLY A 17 7.62 -0.95 9.42
CA GLY A 17 7.81 0.45 9.05
C GLY A 17 8.54 0.70 7.74
N VAL A 18 8.61 -0.29 6.86
CA VAL A 18 9.10 -0.09 5.48
C VAL A 18 7.98 -0.38 4.48
N VAL A 19 6.89 0.39 4.57
CA VAL A 19 6.12 0.64 3.34
C VAL A 19 7.00 1.53 2.49
N GLY A 20 7.48 0.97 1.38
CA GLY A 20 8.56 1.52 0.60
C GLY A 20 8.32 2.97 0.20
N ALA A 21 9.34 3.80 0.43
CA ALA A 21 9.52 5.02 -0.33
C ALA A 21 9.61 4.62 -1.81
N GLY A 22 8.54 4.82 -2.58
CA GLY A 22 8.54 4.48 -4.01
C GLY A 22 7.22 4.71 -4.76
N ALA A 23 6.07 4.61 -4.09
CA ALA A 23 4.77 4.92 -4.68
C ALA A 23 3.87 5.50 -3.58
N GLY A 24 3.15 6.58 -3.86
CA GLY A 24 2.24 7.18 -2.87
C GLY A 24 1.10 6.21 -2.51
N LEU A 25 0.51 6.37 -1.32
CA LEU A 25 -0.61 5.55 -0.84
C LEU A 25 -1.77 5.46 -1.87
N GLU A 26 -1.99 6.53 -2.63
CA GLU A 26 -2.96 6.55 -3.74
C GLU A 26 -2.60 5.52 -4.83
N THR A 27 -1.33 5.49 -5.24
CA THR A 27 -0.85 4.58 -6.29
C THR A 27 -0.97 3.12 -5.84
N ASP A 28 -0.61 2.83 -4.59
CA ASP A 28 -0.75 1.48 -4.01
C ASP A 28 -2.21 1.05 -3.93
N ALA A 29 -3.11 1.95 -3.51
CA ALA A 29 -4.55 1.68 -3.47
C ALA A 29 -5.09 1.40 -4.88
N LEU A 30 -4.68 2.17 -5.89
CA LEU A 30 -5.11 1.97 -7.27
C LEU A 30 -4.58 0.66 -7.86
N LEU A 31 -3.36 0.25 -7.52
CA LEU A 31 -2.81 -1.05 -7.92
C LEU A 31 -3.58 -2.20 -7.27
N ALA A 32 -3.91 -2.09 -5.98
CA ALA A 32 -4.73 -3.07 -5.28
C ALA A 32 -6.13 -3.20 -5.91
N LEU A 33 -6.80 -2.07 -6.18
CA LEU A 33 -8.11 -2.06 -6.82
C LEU A 33 -8.05 -2.60 -8.26
N ALA A 34 -7.01 -2.30 -9.02
CA ALA A 34 -6.79 -2.88 -10.35
C ALA A 34 -6.61 -4.40 -10.28
N GLY A 35 -5.87 -4.91 -9.28
CA GLY A 35 -5.73 -6.35 -9.02
C GLY A 35 -7.05 -7.06 -8.66
N LEU A 36 -8.03 -6.32 -8.14
CA LEU A 36 -9.39 -6.80 -7.86
C LEU A 36 -10.33 -6.70 -9.08
N GLY A 37 -9.88 -6.10 -10.19
CA GLY A 37 -10.66 -5.95 -11.43
C GLY A 37 -11.38 -4.61 -11.61
N PHE A 38 -11.15 -3.62 -10.72
CA PHE A 38 -11.73 -2.29 -10.90
C PHE A 38 -10.98 -1.48 -11.95
N ARG A 39 -11.71 -0.69 -12.75
CA ARG A 39 -11.11 0.18 -13.75
C ARG A 39 -10.51 1.42 -13.09
N ARG A 40 -9.30 1.78 -13.50
CA ARG A 40 -8.59 2.97 -12.98
C ARG A 40 -9.41 4.26 -13.13
N ILE A 41 -10.14 4.42 -14.24
CA ILE A 41 -10.95 5.62 -14.51
C ILE A 41 -12.09 5.81 -13.51
N GLU A 42 -12.60 4.72 -12.92
CA GLU A 42 -13.66 4.74 -11.90
C GLU A 42 -13.07 4.82 -10.49
N ALA A 43 -11.97 4.12 -10.25
CA ALA A 43 -11.33 4.03 -8.93
C ALA A 43 -10.59 5.31 -8.51
N GLN A 44 -9.91 6.00 -9.44
CA GLN A 44 -9.06 7.16 -9.13
C GLN A 44 -9.81 8.33 -8.43
N PRO A 45 -10.97 8.81 -8.94
CA PRO A 45 -11.71 9.86 -8.25
C PRO A 45 -12.35 9.40 -6.93
N VAL A 46 -12.54 8.10 -6.71
CA VAL A 46 -13.04 7.56 -5.43
C VAL A 46 -11.92 7.54 -4.39
N VAL A 47 -10.75 7.00 -4.74
CA VAL A 47 -9.59 6.92 -3.85
C VAL A 47 -9.18 8.32 -3.38
N GLY A 48 -9.12 9.30 -4.28
CA GLY A 48 -8.80 10.69 -3.91
C GLY A 48 -9.76 11.27 -2.86
N ARG A 49 -11.07 11.12 -3.05
CA ARG A 49 -12.09 11.57 -2.08
C ARG A 49 -11.99 10.85 -0.74
N VAL A 50 -11.72 9.54 -0.75
CA VAL A 50 -11.52 8.74 0.46
C VAL A 50 -10.27 9.19 1.21
N MET A 51 -9.18 9.46 0.52
CA MET A 51 -7.94 9.95 1.11
C MET A 51 -8.10 11.35 1.72
N GLU A 52 -8.75 12.28 1.00
CA GLU A 52 -9.08 13.61 1.53
C GLU A 52 -9.96 13.52 2.79
N ARG A 53 -10.97 12.63 2.78
CA ARG A 53 -11.87 12.43 3.93
C ARG A 53 -11.18 11.81 5.15
N LEU A 54 -10.25 10.88 4.93
CA LEU A 54 -9.55 10.19 6.02
C LEU A 54 -8.37 11.01 6.58
N GLY A 55 -7.80 11.90 5.78
CA GLY A 55 -6.69 12.76 6.16
C GLY A 55 -5.33 12.04 6.26
N GLU A 56 -4.31 12.79 6.68
CA GLU A 56 -2.97 12.26 6.90
C GLU A 56 -2.96 11.28 8.10
N GLY A 57 -2.50 10.05 7.86
CA GLY A 57 -2.52 8.97 8.84
C GLY A 57 -3.47 7.82 8.50
N ALA A 58 -4.25 7.95 7.43
CA ALA A 58 -5.04 6.85 6.89
C ALA A 58 -4.14 5.74 6.34
N GLY A 59 -4.19 4.55 6.94
CA GLY A 59 -3.50 3.38 6.41
C GLY A 59 -4.11 2.89 5.09
N LEU A 60 -3.26 2.33 4.21
CA LEU A 60 -3.64 1.78 2.89
C LEU A 60 -4.87 0.86 2.96
N ASP A 61 -4.89 -0.05 3.92
CA ASP A 61 -5.98 -1.01 4.16
C ASP A 61 -7.33 -0.32 4.44
N ARG A 62 -7.32 0.81 5.16
CA ARG A 62 -8.54 1.60 5.40
C ARG A 62 -9.00 2.32 4.14
N ILE A 63 -8.06 2.87 3.36
CA ILE A 63 -8.34 3.54 2.09
C ILE A 63 -8.99 2.55 1.10
N ILE A 64 -8.42 1.34 0.95
CA ILE A 64 -8.96 0.32 0.05
C ILE A 64 -10.38 -0.07 0.46
N ARG A 65 -10.61 -0.39 1.74
CA ARG A 65 -11.94 -0.79 2.21
C ARG A 65 -13.00 0.28 2.01
N ASP A 66 -12.70 1.53 2.31
CA ASP A 66 -13.66 2.62 2.12
C ASP A 66 -13.89 2.92 0.63
N SER A 67 -12.85 2.82 -0.20
CA SER A 67 -12.98 2.95 -1.66
C SER A 67 -13.88 1.86 -2.26
N LEU A 68 -13.75 0.61 -1.78
CA LEU A 68 -14.62 -0.49 -2.21
C LEU A 68 -16.08 -0.26 -1.83
N LYS A 69 -16.36 0.29 -0.64
CA LYS A 69 -17.74 0.63 -0.22
C LYS A 69 -18.36 1.70 -1.10
N GLU A 70 -17.56 2.67 -1.55
CA GLU A 70 -18.03 3.74 -2.44
C GLU A 70 -18.21 3.26 -3.89
N LEU A 71 -17.35 2.37 -4.38
CA LEU A 71 -17.45 1.79 -5.73
C LEU A 71 -18.55 0.75 -5.87
N ALA A 72 -18.89 0.03 -4.80
CA ALA A 72 -19.97 -0.94 -4.77
C ALA A 72 -21.36 -0.31 -4.58
N ARG A 73 -21.44 1.02 -4.51
CA ARG A 73 -22.67 1.77 -4.32
C ARG A 73 -23.18 2.30 -5.65
#